data_AF-A0A661L1Z7-F1
#
_entry.id   AF-A0A661L1Z7-F1
#
_cell.length_a   1.000
_cell.length_b   1.000
_cell.length_c   1.000
_cell.angle_alpha   90.00
_cell.angle_beta   90.00
_cell.angle_gamma   90.00
#
_symmetry.space_group_name_H-M   'P 1'
#
loop_
_entity.id
_entity.type
_entity.pdbx_description
1 polymer ?
#
loop_
_entity_poly.entity_id
_entity_poly.type
_entity_poly.pdbx_seq_one_letter_code
_entity_poly.pdbx_strand_id
1 'polypeptide(L)'
;MAIVNIETVKKQHFCFSNEAHFKYGRVHLFVALKCNIQCRYCVRSISSSEDRPGVTEKMLSPLEAMETLSKAVKLDFPLRVVAVASPGEPLAEREAL
;
A
#
# COMPACT_ATOMS: atom_id res chain seq x y z
N MET A 1 7.84 19.79 -10.20
CA MET A 1 7.47 18.37 -10.42
C MET A 1 8.72 17.62 -10.78
N ALA A 2 9.17 16.68 -9.93
CA ALA A 2 10.27 15.81 -10.30
C ALA A 2 9.76 14.87 -11.40
N ILE A 3 10.35 14.96 -12.60
CA ILE A 3 10.17 13.94 -13.63
C ILE A 3 10.88 12.70 -13.10
N VAL A 4 10.13 11.78 -12.52
CA VAL A 4 10.69 10.56 -11.95
C VAL A 4 11.02 9.62 -13.10
N ASN A 5 12.30 9.38 -13.36
CA ASN A 5 12.74 8.42 -14.37
C ASN A 5 12.36 7.01 -13.93
N ILE A 6 11.79 6.21 -14.84
CA ILE A 6 11.43 4.81 -14.61
C ILE A 6 12.62 3.97 -14.14
N GLU A 7 13.83 4.26 -14.60
CA GLU A 7 15.03 3.57 -14.12
C GLU A 7 15.31 3.85 -12.65
N THR A 8 15.10 5.09 -12.21
CA THR A 8 15.21 5.49 -10.81
C THR A 8 14.14 4.79 -9.97
N VAL A 9 12.90 4.74 -10.46
CA VAL A 9 11.82 3.98 -9.80
C VAL A 9 12.22 2.53 -9.63
N LYS A 10 12.67 1.85 -10.69
CA LYS A 10 13.10 0.44 -10.61
C LYS A 10 14.22 0.22 -9.58
N LYS A 11 15.19 1.12 -9.52
CA LYS A 11 16.34 1.02 -8.59
C LYS A 11 15.97 1.32 -7.13
N GLN A 12 14.92 2.09 -6.87
CA GLN A 12 14.53 2.52 -5.52
C GLN A 12 13.25 1.85 -5.01
N HIS A 13 12.47 1.23 -5.89
CA HIS A 13 11.23 0.56 -5.54
C HIS A 13 11.53 -0.88 -5.12
N PHE A 14 11.26 -1.16 -3.85
CA PHE A 14 11.55 -2.45 -3.20
C PHE A 14 10.88 -3.68 -3.90
N CYS A 15 9.73 -3.53 -4.60
CA CYS A 15 9.17 -4.61 -5.46
C CYS A 15 9.94 -4.88 -6.76
N PHE A 16 10.71 -3.92 -7.27
CA PHE A 16 11.32 -4.01 -8.62
C PHE A 16 12.83 -4.28 -8.58
N SER A 17 13.46 -4.15 -7.41
CA SER A 17 14.88 -4.43 -7.24
C SER A 17 15.11 -5.23 -5.96
N ASN A 18 15.83 -6.34 -6.10
CA ASN A 18 16.25 -7.16 -4.95
C ASN A 18 17.12 -6.37 -3.97
N GLU A 19 18.00 -5.51 -4.48
CA GLU A 19 18.83 -4.64 -3.63
C GLU A 19 17.97 -3.61 -2.88
N ALA A 20 16.97 -3.03 -3.54
CA ALA A 20 16.04 -2.08 -2.93
C ALA A 20 15.16 -2.75 -1.87
N HIS A 21 14.85 -4.04 -2.02
CA HIS A 21 14.05 -4.83 -1.08
C HIS A 21 14.60 -4.78 0.35
N PHE A 22 15.93 -4.84 0.48
CA PHE A 22 16.62 -4.81 1.77
C PHE A 22 17.00 -3.40 2.25
N LYS A 23 16.75 -2.36 1.44
CA LYS A 23 17.21 -0.99 1.71
C LYS A 23 16.07 0.01 1.93
N TYR A 24 14.93 -0.16 1.26
CA TYR A 24 13.89 0.85 1.23
C TYR A 24 12.52 0.31 1.66
N GLY A 25 11.75 1.20 2.26
CA GLY A 25 10.40 0.94 2.74
C GLY A 25 9.28 1.25 1.77
N ARG A 26 8.13 0.62 2.06
CA ARG A 26 6.81 0.98 1.53
C ARG A 26 5.79 1.10 2.65
N VAL A 27 4.74 1.87 2.40
CA VAL A 27 3.52 1.86 3.19
C VAL A 27 2.32 1.54 2.30
N HIS A 28 1.45 0.67 2.79
CA HIS A 28 0.15 0.39 2.16
C HIS A 28 -0.93 1.22 2.87
N LEU A 29 -1.77 1.91 2.09
CA LEU A 29 -2.91 2.66 2.60
C LEU A 29 -4.20 1.88 2.29
N PHE A 30 -4.96 1.57 3.34
CA PHE A 30 -6.13 0.69 3.28
C PHE A 30 -7.42 1.49 3.11
N VAL A 31 -7.66 2.01 1.90
CA VAL A 31 -8.80 2.90 1.57
C VAL A 31 -9.86 2.26 0.67
N ALA A 32 -9.66 1.02 0.19
CA ALA A 32 -10.63 0.31 -0.67
C ALA A 32 -11.03 -1.07 -0.11
N LEU A 33 -12.32 -1.25 0.21
CA LEU A 33 -12.85 -2.55 0.65
C LEU A 33 -13.59 -3.28 -0.48
N LYS A 34 -14.21 -2.51 -1.38
CA LYS A 34 -14.93 -3.05 -2.53
C LYS A 34 -13.96 -3.72 -3.50
N CYS A 35 -14.41 -4.82 -4.10
CA CYS A 35 -13.72 -5.49 -5.19
C CYS A 35 -14.76 -5.78 -6.27
N ASN A 36 -14.39 -5.59 -7.53
CA ASN A 36 -15.25 -5.84 -8.69
C ASN A 36 -15.19 -7.30 -9.18
N ILE A 37 -14.33 -8.13 -8.57
CA ILE A 37 -14.23 -9.57 -8.82
C ILE A 37 -14.12 -10.34 -7.50
N GLN A 38 -14.29 -11.67 -7.56
CA GLN A 38 -14.02 -12.57 -6.44
C GLN A 38 -13.11 -13.70 -6.93
N CYS A 39 -11.81 -13.64 -6.60
CA CYS A 39 -10.89 -14.72 -6.92
C CYS A 39 -11.24 -15.97 -6.10
N ARG A 40 -11.05 -17.16 -6.69
CA ARG A 40 -11.42 -18.44 -6.06
C ARG A 40 -10.67 -18.74 -4.75
N TYR A 41 -9.49 -18.15 -4.57
CA TYR A 41 -8.66 -18.30 -3.37
C TYR A 41 -8.75 -17.11 -2.40
N CYS A 42 -9.54 -16.09 -2.73
CA CYS A 42 -9.56 -14.84 -1.98
C CYS A 42 -10.54 -14.90 -0.81
N VAL A 43 -10.04 -14.61 0.38
CA VAL A 43 -10.86 -14.28 1.55
C VAL A 43 -10.43 -12.89 2.00
N ARG A 44 -11.35 -11.93 2.02
CA ARG A 44 -11.06 -10.57 2.54
C ARG A 44 -11.56 -10.49 3.97
N SER A 45 -10.72 -10.02 4.88
CA SER A 45 -11.11 -9.87 6.29
C SER A 45 -10.51 -8.62 6.92
N ILE A 46 -11.18 -8.13 7.95
CA ILE A 46 -10.61 -7.14 8.86
C ILE A 46 -10.21 -7.90 10.14
N SER A 47 -8.91 -8.06 10.36
CA SER A 47 -8.36 -8.86 11.45
C SER A 47 -6.97 -8.36 11.85
N SER A 48 -6.67 -8.39 13.14
CA SER A 48 -5.34 -8.12 13.71
C SER A 48 -4.55 -9.40 14.00
N SER A 49 -5.13 -10.58 13.76
CA SER A 49 -4.49 -11.87 14.04
C SER A 49 -4.07 -12.65 12.81
N GLU A 50 -4.48 -12.24 11.61
CA GLU A 50 -4.14 -12.91 10.36
C GLU A 50 -3.08 -12.12 9.59
N ASP A 51 -1.98 -12.79 9.21
CA ASP A 51 -0.95 -12.24 8.33
C ASP A 51 -0.99 -12.94 6.97
N ARG A 52 -1.81 -12.43 6.06
CA ARG A 52 -1.95 -12.91 4.68
C ARG A 52 -2.52 -11.81 3.77
N PRO A 53 -2.42 -11.94 2.43
CA PRO A 53 -3.01 -10.98 1.51
C PRO A 53 -4.53 -10.83 1.70
N GLY A 54 -5.03 -9.61 1.48
CA GLY A 54 -6.46 -9.31 1.61
C GLY A 54 -6.93 -9.09 3.05
N VAL A 55 -6.01 -8.89 4.00
CA VAL A 55 -6.33 -8.61 5.40
C VAL A 55 -5.80 -7.24 5.80
N THR A 56 -6.59 -6.52 6.60
CA THR A 56 -6.16 -5.30 7.28
C THR A 56 -6.72 -5.26 8.69
N GLU A 57 -6.10 -4.54 9.61
CA GLU A 57 -6.66 -4.35 10.96
C GLU A 57 -7.78 -3.30 10.95
N LYS A 58 -7.69 -2.31 10.06
CA LYS A 58 -8.62 -1.18 10.02
C LYS A 58 -8.66 -0.56 8.62
N MET A 59 -9.87 -0.27 8.14
CA MET A 59 -10.08 0.58 6.98
C MET A 59 -9.86 2.05 7.34
N LEU A 60 -9.24 2.80 6.44
CA LEU A 60 -8.92 4.21 6.61
C LEU A 60 -9.79 5.04 5.67
N SER A 61 -10.27 6.18 6.16
CA SER A 61 -10.70 7.28 5.29
C SER A 61 -9.49 7.90 4.57
N PRO A 62 -9.69 8.63 3.46
CA PRO A 62 -8.60 9.33 2.77
C PRO A 62 -7.80 10.28 3.70
N LEU A 63 -8.48 10.94 4.64
CA LEU A 63 -7.84 11.82 5.62
C LEU A 63 -6.98 11.03 6.62
N GLU A 64 -7.51 9.93 7.17
CA GLU A 64 -6.74 9.05 8.07
C GLU A 64 -5.54 8.42 7.36
N ALA A 65 -5.67 8.10 6.07
CA ALA A 65 -4.58 7.58 5.25
C ALA A 65 -3.45 8.62 5.10
N MET A 66 -3.79 9.88 4.88
CA MET A 66 -2.81 10.98 4.84
C MET A 66 -2.14 11.22 6.19
N GLU A 67 -2.89 11.11 7.29
CA GLU A 67 -2.32 11.20 8.64
C GLU A 67 -1.36 10.03 8.92
N THR A 68 -1.74 8.82 8.51
CA THR A 68 -0.93 7.60 8.63
C THR A 68 0.36 7.75 7.85
N LEU A 69 0.29 8.23 6.60
CA LEU A 69 1.46 8.51 5.79
C LEU A 69 2.37 9.57 6.44
N SER A 70 1.77 10.65 6.98
CA SER A 70 2.52 11.72 7.64
C SER A 70 3.27 11.22 8.87
N LYS A 71 2.71 10.24 9.61
CA LYS A 71 3.40 9.56 10.71
C LYS A 71 4.51 8.65 10.19
N ALA A 72 4.23 7.86 9.15
CA ALA A 72 5.19 6.92 8.56
C ALA A 72 6.45 7.61 8.00
N VAL A 73 6.30 8.76 7.34
CA VAL A 73 7.42 9.53 6.77
C VAL A 73 8.33 10.13 7.86
N LYS A 74 7.83 10.30 9.09
CA LYS A 74 8.62 10.78 10.23
C LYS A 74 9.42 9.69 10.93
N LEU A 75 9.17 8.42 10.61
CA LEU A 75 9.97 7.31 11.13
C LEU A 75 11.38 7.40 10.54
N ASP A 76 12.39 7.03 11.33
CA ASP A 76 13.78 6.96 10.89
C ASP A 76 14.02 5.70 10.03
N PHE A 77 13.28 5.61 8.93
CA PHE A 77 13.32 4.50 7.99
C PHE A 77 13.14 5.04 6.56
N PRO A 78 13.97 4.63 5.59
CA PRO A 78 13.97 5.22 4.26
C PRO A 78 12.78 4.73 3.42
N LEU A 79 11.62 5.35 3.62
CA LEU A 79 10.40 5.12 2.84
C LEU A 79 10.53 5.71 1.43
N ARG A 80 10.28 4.90 0.39
CA ARG A 80 10.34 5.34 -1.02
C ARG A 80 9.03 5.19 -1.77
N VAL A 81 8.12 4.37 -1.26
CA VAL A 81 6.88 3.99 -1.96
C VAL A 81 5.68 4.15 -1.04
N VAL A 82 4.62 4.73 -1.59
CA VAL A 82 3.28 4.72 -1.03
C VAL A 82 2.40 3.98 -2.03
N ALA A 83 1.63 3.00 -1.57
CA ALA A 83 0.75 2.23 -2.44
C ALA A 83 -0.63 2.07 -1.81
N VAL A 84 -1.67 2.07 -2.66
CA VAL A 84 -3.00 1.63 -2.27
C VAL A 84 -3.10 0.15 -2.60
N ALA A 85 -2.94 -0.70 -1.58
CA ALA A 85 -3.01 -2.16 -1.68
C ALA A 85 -3.94 -2.66 -0.58
N SER A 86 -5.22 -2.33 -0.74
CA SER A 86 -6.26 -2.61 0.25
C SER A 86 -6.80 -4.04 0.12
N PRO A 87 -7.63 -4.52 1.06
CA PRO A 87 -8.28 -5.83 0.91
C PRO A 87 -9.10 -5.96 -0.38
N GLY A 88 -9.69 -4.86 -0.85
CA GLY A 88 -10.43 -4.80 -2.11
C GLY A 88 -9.57 -4.54 -3.35
N GLU A 89 -10.25 -4.17 -4.44
CA GLU A 89 -9.62 -3.69 -5.67
C GLU A 89 -9.51 -2.15 -5.60
N PRO A 90 -8.29 -1.57 -5.59
CA PRO A 90 -8.11 -0.13 -5.50
C PRO A 90 -8.91 0.67 -6.53
N LEU A 91 -9.03 0.17 -7.77
CA LEU A 91 -9.74 0.89 -8.83
C LEU A 91 -11.28 0.75 -8.76
N ALA A 92 -11.80 -0.08 -7.85
CA ALA A 92 -13.24 -0.30 -7.68
C ALA A 92 -13.89 0.63 -6.64
N GLU A 93 -13.09 1.44 -5.92
CA GLU A 93 -13.53 2.36 -4.87
C GLU A 93 -13.10 3.79 -5.24
N ARG A 94 -14.01 4.77 -5.21
CA ARG A 94 -13.67 6.14 -5.63
C ARG A 94 -12.71 6.83 -4.67
N GLU A 95 -12.79 6.47 -3.40
CA GLU A 95 -11.96 6.95 -2.32
C GLU A 95 -10.48 6.54 -2.48
N ALA A 96 -10.19 5.59 -3.37
CA ALA A 96 -8.86 5.11 -3.69
C ALA A 96 -8.28 5.67 -5.02
N LEU A 97 -9.05 6.51 -5.72
CA LEU A 97 -8.67 7.21 -6.96
C LEU A 97 -8.28 8.66 -6.67
#